data_AF-Q6UXF7-F1
#
_entry.id   AF-Q6UXF7-F1
#
_cell.length_a   1.000
_cell.length_b   1.000
_cell.length_c   1.000
_cell.angle_alpha   90.00
_cell.angle_beta   90.00
_cell.angle_gamma   90.00
#
_symmetry.space_group_name_H-M   'P 1'
#
loop_
_entity.id
_entity.type
_entity.pdbx_description
1 polymer ?
#
loop_
_entity_poly.entity_id
_entity_poly.type
_entity_poly.pdbx_seq_one_letter_code
_entity_poly.pdbx_strand_id
1 'polypeptide(L)'
;MLHPETSPGRGHLLAVLLALLGTTWAEVWPPQLQEQAPMAGALNRKESFLLLSLHNRLRSWVQPPAADMRRLDWSDSLAQLAQARAALCGIPTPSLASGLWRTLQVGWNMQLLPAGLASFVEVVSLWFAEGQRYSHAAGECARNATCTHYTQLVWATSSQLGCGRHLCSAGQTAIEAFVCAYSPGGNWEVNGKTIIPYKKGAWCSLCTASVSGCFKAWDHAGGLCEVPRNPCRMSCQNHGRLNISTCHCHCPPGYTGRYCQVRCSLQCVHGRFREEECSCVCDIGYGGAQCATKVHFPFHTCDLRIDGDCFMVSSEADTYYRARMKCQRKGGVLAQIKSQKVQDILAFYLGRLETTNEVIDSDFETRNFWIGLTYKTAKDSFRWATGEHQAFTSFAFGQPDNHGLVWLSAAMGFGNCVELQASAAFNWNDQRCKTRNRYICQFAQEHISRWGPGS
;
A
#
# COMPACT_ATOMS: atom_id res chain seq x y z
N MET A 1 44.38 29.90 -29.06
CA MET A 1 43.89 29.79 -30.44
C MET A 1 42.51 30.45 -30.41
N LEU A 2 42.40 31.76 -30.71
CA LEU A 2 42.35 32.36 -32.06
C LEU A 2 41.10 31.83 -32.83
N HIS A 3 40.12 32.61 -33.30
CA HIS A 3 39.81 34.06 -33.23
C HIS A 3 38.31 34.27 -33.58
N PRO A 4 37.66 35.37 -33.14
CA PRO A 4 36.44 35.90 -33.75
C PRO A 4 36.72 37.14 -34.66
N GLU A 5 35.79 37.45 -35.57
CA GLU A 5 35.75 38.62 -36.49
C GLU A 5 34.26 39.07 -36.58
N THR A 6 33.82 40.29 -36.19
CA THR A 6 33.91 41.65 -36.83
C THR A 6 33.00 41.79 -38.09
N SER A 7 32.39 42.93 -38.48
CA SER A 7 32.24 44.31 -37.95
C SER A 7 31.00 45.04 -38.59
N PRO A 8 30.57 46.25 -38.17
CA PRO A 8 29.30 46.90 -38.61
C PRO A 8 29.44 48.24 -39.40
N GLY A 9 28.30 48.85 -39.80
CA GLY A 9 28.19 50.27 -40.26
C GLY A 9 26.74 50.72 -40.56
N ARG A 10 26.16 51.71 -39.86
CA ARG A 10 26.01 53.16 -40.24
C ARG A 10 25.12 53.44 -41.47
N GLY A 11 24.06 54.26 -41.45
CA GLY A 11 23.37 55.03 -40.39
C GLY A 11 22.41 56.10 -40.96
N HIS A 12 21.59 56.76 -40.12
CA HIS A 12 20.74 57.96 -40.42
C HIS A 12 19.57 57.75 -41.43
N LEU A 13 18.34 58.27 -41.31
CA LEU A 13 17.57 59.15 -40.39
C LEU A 13 16.08 58.65 -40.46
N LEU A 14 15.01 59.23 -39.86
CA LEU A 14 14.79 60.54 -39.24
C LEU A 14 13.90 60.45 -37.96
N ALA A 15 12.60 60.77 -38.02
CA ALA A 15 11.66 60.84 -36.89
C ALA A 15 10.20 60.54 -37.30
N VAL A 16 9.39 59.97 -36.39
CA VAL A 16 8.13 60.55 -35.88
C VAL A 16 7.66 59.76 -34.64
N LEU A 17 7.02 60.48 -33.73
CA LEU A 17 6.58 60.10 -32.39
C LEU A 17 5.67 58.85 -32.31
N LEU A 18 5.87 58.03 -31.26
CA LEU A 18 4.82 57.64 -30.30
C LEU A 18 5.47 56.92 -29.10
N ALA A 19 5.14 57.34 -27.88
CA ALA A 19 5.76 56.82 -26.66
C ALA A 19 5.10 55.52 -26.19
N LEU A 20 5.89 54.46 -25.93
CA LEU A 20 5.45 53.25 -25.22
C LEU A 20 6.64 52.43 -24.70
N LEU A 21 6.42 51.70 -23.60
CA LEU A 21 7.19 50.54 -23.12
C LEU A 21 8.63 50.77 -22.62
N GLY A 22 8.74 51.34 -21.42
CA GLY A 22 9.76 50.86 -20.48
C GLY A 22 9.34 49.50 -19.94
N THR A 23 9.97 48.41 -20.40
CA THR A 23 9.68 47.05 -19.93
C THR A 23 10.32 46.78 -18.57
N THR A 24 9.72 47.30 -17.50
CA THR A 24 9.90 46.73 -16.17
C THR A 24 9.43 45.28 -16.20
N TRP A 25 10.13 44.40 -15.49
CA TRP A 25 9.74 43.00 -15.35
C TRP A 25 8.32 42.94 -14.80
N ALA A 26 7.38 42.47 -15.62
CA ALA A 26 6.04 42.18 -15.15
C ALA A 26 6.14 40.95 -14.26
N GLU A 27 6.17 41.17 -12.95
CA GLU A 27 5.82 40.14 -11.99
C GLU A 27 4.44 39.61 -12.41
N VAL A 28 4.42 38.38 -12.91
CA VAL A 28 3.17 37.63 -13.08
C VAL A 28 2.74 37.23 -11.68
N TRP A 29 2.16 38.20 -10.97
CA TRP A 29 1.48 37.97 -9.72
C TRP A 29 0.38 36.93 -10.01
N PRO A 30 0.40 35.75 -9.37
CA PRO A 30 -0.66 34.78 -9.56
C PRO A 30 -1.98 35.46 -9.18
N PRO A 31 -3.11 35.18 -9.87
CA PRO A 31 -4.37 35.86 -9.59
C PRO A 31 -4.64 35.78 -8.10
N GLN A 32 -4.63 36.95 -7.45
CA GLN A 32 -4.67 37.07 -6.01
C GLN A 32 -6.02 36.51 -5.59
N LEU A 33 -6.01 35.27 -5.11
CA LEU A 33 -7.21 34.50 -4.85
C LEU A 33 -7.91 35.20 -3.70
N GLN A 34 -8.90 36.01 -4.06
CA GLN A 34 -9.40 37.09 -3.21
C GLN A 34 -9.92 36.47 -1.91
N GLU A 35 -9.14 36.66 -0.84
CA GLU A 35 -9.34 35.97 0.42
C GLU A 35 -10.72 36.36 0.96
N GLN A 36 -11.68 35.46 0.80
CA GLN A 36 -13.07 35.73 1.12
C GLN A 36 -13.15 36.03 2.61
N ALA A 37 -13.38 37.32 2.92
CA ALA A 37 -13.52 37.78 4.30
C ALA A 37 -14.47 36.83 5.05
N PRO A 38 -14.10 36.35 6.25
CA PRO A 38 -14.81 35.27 6.92
C PRO A 38 -16.28 35.65 7.07
N MET A 39 -17.18 34.91 6.40
CA MET A 39 -18.61 35.24 6.37
C MET A 39 -19.14 35.38 7.79
N ALA A 40 -19.67 36.56 8.11
CA ALA A 40 -20.25 36.83 9.42
C ALA A 40 -21.35 35.80 9.72
N GLY A 41 -21.11 34.95 10.73
CA GLY A 41 -21.96 33.80 11.10
C GLY A 41 -21.30 32.42 10.93
N ALA A 42 -20.17 32.30 10.23
CA ALA A 42 -19.43 31.05 10.16
C ALA A 42 -18.93 30.60 11.55
N LEU A 43 -19.05 29.31 11.85
CA LEU A 43 -18.60 28.74 13.12
C LEU A 43 -17.09 28.84 13.27
N ASN A 44 -16.62 29.18 14.47
CA ASN A 44 -15.21 29.12 14.79
C ASN A 44 -14.77 27.69 15.16
N ARG A 45 -13.46 27.42 15.10
CA ARG A 45 -12.88 26.08 15.33
C ARG A 45 -13.26 25.45 16.68
N LYS A 46 -13.51 26.24 17.72
CA LYS A 46 -13.96 25.74 19.04
C LYS A 46 -15.41 25.30 18.99
N GLU A 47 -16.28 26.04 18.31
CA GLU A 47 -17.68 25.65 18.09
C GLU A 47 -17.78 24.38 17.23
N SER A 48 -17.06 24.30 16.11
CA SER A 48 -16.98 23.11 15.26
C SER A 48 -16.53 21.87 16.03
N PHE A 49 -15.48 22.01 16.86
CA PHE A 49 -15.01 20.93 17.73
C PHE A 49 -16.07 20.49 18.76
N LEU A 50 -16.73 21.45 19.43
CA LEU A 50 -17.78 21.16 20.41
C LEU A 50 -18.97 20.42 19.76
N LEU A 51 -19.44 20.86 18.59
CA LEU A 51 -20.54 20.21 17.88
C LEU A 51 -20.16 18.80 17.44
N LEU A 52 -18.96 18.58 16.90
CA LEU A 52 -18.48 17.26 16.52
C LEU A 52 -18.35 16.32 17.73
N SER A 53 -17.77 16.81 18.83
CA SER A 53 -17.62 16.05 20.07
C SER A 53 -18.98 15.69 20.69
N LEU A 54 -19.95 16.61 20.67
CA LEU A 54 -21.31 16.36 21.12
C LEU A 54 -22.00 15.28 20.27
N HIS A 55 -21.96 15.40 18.95
CA HIS A 55 -22.53 14.40 18.04
C HIS A 55 -21.93 13.01 18.29
N ASN A 56 -20.60 12.90 18.37
CA ASN A 56 -19.94 11.61 18.64
C ASN A 56 -20.29 11.05 20.03
N ARG A 57 -20.35 11.90 21.07
CA ARG A 57 -20.78 11.49 22.42
C ARG A 57 -22.18 10.89 22.38
N LEU A 58 -23.14 11.59 21.78
CA LEU A 58 -24.53 11.15 21.67
C LEU A 58 -24.66 9.85 20.85
N ARG A 59 -23.96 9.75 19.72
CA ARG A 59 -23.90 8.53 18.87
C ARG A 59 -23.33 7.32 19.62
N SER A 60 -22.33 7.52 20.48
CA SER A 60 -21.70 6.43 21.23
C SER A 60 -22.59 5.81 22.31
N TRP A 61 -23.63 6.55 22.74
CA TRP A 61 -24.49 6.25 23.90
C TRP A 61 -25.96 6.01 23.52
N VAL A 62 -26.24 5.62 22.28
CA VAL A 62 -27.61 5.31 21.84
C VAL A 62 -28.18 4.08 22.55
N GLN A 63 -29.47 4.13 22.87
CA GLN A 63 -30.27 3.00 23.34
C GLN A 63 -31.26 2.58 22.22
N PRO A 64 -31.31 1.29 21.83
CA PRO A 64 -30.40 0.21 22.23
C PRO A 64 -28.96 0.42 21.69
N PRO A 65 -27.95 -0.23 22.29
CA PRO A 65 -26.57 -0.19 21.81
C PRO A 65 -26.41 -0.47 20.30
N ALA A 66 -25.56 0.32 19.64
CA ALA A 66 -25.26 0.21 18.22
C ALA A 66 -23.96 -0.56 17.94
N ALA A 67 -24.00 -1.50 17.01
CA ALA A 67 -22.87 -2.35 16.65
C ALA A 67 -21.99 -1.81 15.51
N ASP A 68 -22.55 -0.95 14.66
CA ASP A 68 -21.93 -0.45 13.41
C ASP A 68 -21.82 1.08 13.33
N MET A 69 -22.11 1.80 14.42
CA MET A 69 -22.12 3.26 14.49
C MET A 69 -20.75 3.86 14.16
N ARG A 70 -20.61 4.52 13.01
CA ARG A 70 -19.35 5.20 12.68
C ARG A 70 -19.14 6.46 13.51
N ARG A 71 -17.87 6.71 13.83
CA ARG A 71 -17.39 8.02 14.26
C ARG A 71 -17.58 9.03 13.13
N LEU A 72 -18.04 10.23 13.48
CA LEU A 72 -18.05 11.39 12.59
C LEU A 72 -16.71 12.12 12.73
N ASP A 73 -16.14 12.53 11.60
CA ASP A 73 -15.09 13.54 11.56
C ASP A 73 -15.63 14.84 10.91
N TRP A 74 -14.95 15.96 11.15
CA TRP A 74 -15.37 17.25 10.62
C TRP A 74 -14.98 17.41 9.14
N SER A 75 -15.88 17.98 8.35
CA SER A 75 -15.68 18.28 6.93
C SER A 75 -15.96 19.76 6.67
N ASP A 76 -14.94 20.51 6.31
CA ASP A 76 -15.06 21.94 6.04
C ASP A 76 -15.92 22.23 4.80
N SER A 77 -15.95 21.33 3.80
CA SER A 77 -16.85 21.45 2.65
C SER A 77 -18.31 21.24 3.04
N LEU A 78 -18.62 20.28 3.92
CA LEU A 78 -19.98 20.16 4.49
C LEU A 78 -20.34 21.37 5.36
N ALA A 79 -19.38 21.95 6.09
CA ALA A 79 -19.60 23.13 6.91
C ALA A 79 -19.94 24.37 6.05
N GLN A 80 -19.25 24.56 4.92
CA GLN A 80 -19.58 25.60 3.94
C GLN A 80 -20.99 25.40 3.35
N LEU A 81 -21.36 24.17 2.99
CA LEU A 81 -22.71 23.86 2.49
C LEU A 81 -23.79 24.09 3.57
N ALA A 82 -23.53 23.71 4.82
CA ALA A 82 -24.42 23.98 5.96
C ALA A 82 -24.55 25.48 6.24
N GLN A 83 -23.46 26.25 6.16
CA GLN A 83 -23.45 27.70 6.31
C GLN A 83 -24.25 28.40 5.20
N ALA A 84 -24.06 27.98 3.94
CA ALA A 84 -24.83 28.48 2.81
C ALA A 84 -26.33 28.17 2.95
N ARG A 85 -26.69 26.97 3.45
CA ARG A 85 -28.08 26.60 3.70
C ARG A 85 -28.69 27.35 4.90
N ALA A 86 -27.91 27.63 5.94
CA ALA A 86 -28.36 28.44 7.08
C ALA A 86 -28.68 29.89 6.63
N ALA A 87 -27.87 30.46 5.73
CA ALA A 87 -28.09 31.79 5.15
C ALA A 87 -29.38 31.91 4.31
N LEU A 88 -30.00 30.80 3.91
CA LEU A 88 -31.31 30.80 3.25
C LEU A 88 -32.48 30.96 4.25
N CYS A 89 -32.25 30.94 5.56
CA CYS A 89 -33.26 31.27 6.57
C CYS A 89 -34.57 30.45 6.49
N GLY A 90 -34.48 29.21 6.01
CA GLY A 90 -35.64 28.32 5.83
C GLY A 90 -36.39 28.49 4.51
N ILE A 91 -35.99 29.44 3.66
CA ILE A 91 -36.52 29.57 2.30
C ILE A 91 -36.25 28.25 1.55
N PRO A 92 -37.28 27.56 1.03
CA PRO A 92 -37.09 26.36 0.24
C PRO A 92 -36.24 26.68 -0.98
N THR A 93 -35.11 25.99 -1.15
CA THR A 93 -34.25 26.14 -2.35
C THR A 93 -35.08 25.83 -3.60
N PRO A 94 -35.26 26.79 -4.54
CA PRO A 94 -35.81 26.48 -5.85
C PRO A 94 -34.81 25.59 -6.58
N SER A 95 -35.12 24.30 -6.66
CA SER A 95 -34.35 23.26 -7.35
C SER A 95 -32.86 23.59 -7.59
N LEU A 96 -32.03 23.50 -6.55
CA LEU A 96 -30.56 23.35 -6.70
C LEU A 96 -30.22 21.95 -7.25
N ALA A 97 -30.90 21.59 -8.35
CA ALA A 97 -30.77 20.36 -9.09
C ALA A 97 -29.68 20.45 -10.18
N SER A 98 -28.96 21.58 -10.24
CA SER A 98 -27.81 21.85 -11.08
C SER A 98 -26.65 22.35 -10.20
N GLY A 99 -25.56 21.57 -10.14
CA GLY A 99 -24.36 21.84 -9.34
C GLY A 99 -24.33 21.15 -7.97
N LEU A 100 -23.19 20.49 -7.66
CA LEU A 100 -22.65 19.93 -6.39
C LEU A 100 -23.56 19.21 -5.36
N TRP A 101 -24.77 19.70 -5.10
CA TRP A 101 -25.70 19.26 -4.05
C TRP A 101 -26.42 17.94 -4.41
N ARG A 102 -26.55 17.61 -5.70
CA ARG A 102 -27.04 16.29 -6.16
C ARG A 102 -25.96 15.21 -6.24
N THR A 103 -24.69 15.58 -6.32
CA THR A 103 -23.58 14.62 -6.50
C THR A 103 -23.07 14.02 -5.19
N LEU A 104 -23.31 14.69 -4.05
CA LEU A 104 -23.15 14.07 -2.73
C LEU A 104 -24.53 13.72 -2.18
N GLN A 105 -24.70 12.48 -1.75
CA GLN A 105 -25.83 12.08 -0.92
C GLN A 105 -25.66 12.71 0.47
N VAL A 106 -26.13 13.95 0.66
CA VAL A 106 -26.02 14.71 1.93
C VAL A 106 -27.35 14.70 2.67
N GLY A 107 -27.30 14.38 3.96
CA GLY A 107 -28.41 14.45 4.89
C GLY A 107 -28.38 15.74 5.70
N TRP A 108 -29.53 16.17 6.22
CA TRP A 108 -29.69 17.51 6.80
C TRP A 108 -30.49 17.49 8.10
N ASN A 109 -29.95 18.14 9.13
CA ASN A 109 -30.73 18.62 10.26
C ASN A 109 -30.80 20.15 10.21
N MET A 110 -31.98 20.72 10.47
CA MET A 110 -32.19 22.16 10.47
C MET A 110 -33.18 22.57 11.55
N GLN A 111 -32.85 23.63 12.28
CA GLN A 111 -33.73 24.24 13.27
C GLN A 111 -33.74 25.76 13.08
N LEU A 112 -34.92 26.36 13.15
CA LEU A 112 -35.11 27.79 13.28
C LEU A 112 -35.68 28.07 14.67
N LEU A 113 -35.10 29.05 15.39
CA LEU A 113 -35.58 29.52 16.69
C LEU A 113 -35.44 31.04 16.76
N PRO A 114 -36.23 31.76 17.57
CA PRO A 114 -35.93 33.14 17.95
C PRO A 114 -34.47 33.27 18.42
N ALA A 115 -33.78 34.32 17.96
CA ALA A 115 -32.36 34.52 18.24
C ALA A 115 -32.09 34.59 19.76
N GLY A 116 -31.08 33.85 20.22
CA GLY A 116 -30.74 33.75 21.64
C GLY A 116 -31.65 32.85 22.49
N LEU A 117 -32.69 32.20 21.93
CA LEU A 117 -33.54 31.27 22.68
C LEU A 117 -32.82 29.98 23.10
N ALA A 118 -31.86 29.52 22.28
CA ALA A 118 -31.06 28.34 22.55
C ALA A 118 -29.69 28.45 21.85
N SER A 119 -28.66 27.89 22.47
CA SER A 119 -27.37 27.66 21.84
C SER A 119 -27.42 26.48 20.85
N PHE A 120 -26.45 26.42 19.94
CA PHE A 120 -26.35 25.30 18.98
C PHE A 120 -26.17 23.93 19.69
N VAL A 121 -25.56 23.91 20.88
CA VAL A 121 -25.43 22.70 21.73
C VAL A 121 -26.78 22.22 22.23
N GLU A 122 -27.66 23.13 22.65
CA GLU A 122 -29.02 22.83 23.06
C GLU A 122 -29.87 22.38 21.87
N VAL A 123 -29.72 22.99 20.70
CA VAL A 123 -30.38 22.55 19.45
C VAL A 123 -30.01 21.10 19.08
N VAL A 124 -28.73 20.73 19.13
CA VAL A 124 -28.31 19.33 18.90
C VAL A 124 -28.88 18.37 19.96
N SER A 125 -29.03 18.86 21.20
CA SER A 125 -29.64 18.09 22.29
C SER A 125 -31.15 17.91 22.09
N LEU A 126 -31.87 18.91 21.57
CA LEU A 126 -33.28 18.82 21.17
C LEU A 126 -33.48 17.82 20.03
N TRP A 127 -32.62 17.85 19.01
CA TRP A 127 -32.62 16.86 17.94
C TRP A 127 -32.44 15.43 18.46
N PHE A 128 -31.53 15.23 19.42
CA PHE A 128 -31.34 13.91 20.04
C PHE A 128 -32.52 13.49 20.94
N ALA A 129 -33.16 14.45 21.62
CA ALA A 129 -34.31 14.19 22.49
C ALA A 129 -35.55 13.65 21.75
N GLU A 130 -35.66 13.86 20.43
CA GLU A 130 -36.68 13.18 19.61
C GLU A 130 -36.60 11.64 19.74
N GLY A 131 -35.41 11.09 20.02
CA GLY A 131 -35.19 9.65 20.23
C GLY A 131 -36.02 9.04 21.36
N GLN A 132 -36.46 9.83 22.34
CA GLN A 132 -37.40 9.38 23.39
C GLN A 132 -38.77 8.97 22.81
N ARG A 133 -39.11 9.47 21.62
CA ARG A 133 -40.33 9.16 20.87
C ARG A 133 -40.08 8.18 19.71
N TYR A 134 -38.87 7.62 19.57
CA TYR A 134 -38.51 6.69 18.50
C TYR A 134 -38.41 5.24 19.00
N SER A 135 -39.18 4.33 18.40
CA SER A 135 -39.07 2.89 18.64
C SER A 135 -38.08 2.27 17.66
N HIS A 136 -36.84 2.03 18.12
CA HIS A 136 -35.82 1.35 17.31
C HIS A 136 -36.26 -0.06 16.83
N ALA A 137 -37.01 -0.78 17.66
CA ALA A 137 -37.52 -2.11 17.33
C ALA A 137 -38.58 -2.10 16.22
N ALA A 138 -39.42 -1.07 16.15
CA ALA A 138 -40.40 -0.89 15.07
C ALA A 138 -39.81 -0.16 13.85
N GLY A 139 -38.75 0.62 14.04
CA GLY A 139 -38.22 1.57 13.06
C GLY A 139 -39.06 2.84 12.93
N GLU A 140 -39.89 3.17 13.92
CA GLU A 140 -41.00 4.12 13.79
C GLU A 140 -40.99 5.18 14.90
N CYS A 141 -41.41 6.40 14.56
CA CYS A 141 -41.65 7.48 15.51
C CYS A 141 -43.06 7.37 16.10
N ALA A 142 -43.26 7.87 17.33
CA ALA A 142 -44.58 7.94 17.95
C ALA A 142 -45.56 8.74 17.09
N ARG A 143 -46.86 8.42 17.19
CA ARG A 143 -47.92 9.16 16.49
C ARG A 143 -47.86 10.64 16.87
N ASN A 144 -47.97 11.51 15.87
CA ASN A 144 -47.88 12.97 15.99
C ASN A 144 -46.52 13.49 16.55
N ALA A 145 -45.43 12.76 16.33
CA ALA A 145 -44.07 13.19 16.67
C ALA A 145 -43.15 13.22 15.45
N THR A 146 -42.10 14.05 15.51
CA THR A 146 -40.95 14.03 14.60
C THR A 146 -39.79 13.30 15.25
N CYS A 147 -39.09 12.48 14.46
CA CYS A 147 -37.86 11.78 14.87
C CYS A 147 -36.74 11.90 13.82
N THR A 148 -36.95 12.70 12.77
CA THR A 148 -36.06 12.79 11.61
C THR A 148 -34.70 13.41 11.94
N HIS A 149 -34.64 14.29 12.94
CA HIS A 149 -33.39 14.88 13.37
C HIS A 149 -32.58 13.89 14.20
N TYR A 150 -33.25 13.16 15.09
CA TYR A 150 -32.64 12.05 15.84
C TYR A 150 -32.08 10.98 14.90
N THR A 151 -32.89 10.43 13.99
CA THR A 151 -32.47 9.32 13.12
C THR A 151 -31.28 9.71 12.25
N GLN A 152 -31.23 10.95 11.76
CA GLN A 152 -30.06 11.45 11.00
C GLN A 152 -28.82 11.62 11.90
N LEU A 153 -28.97 12.18 13.11
CA LEU A 153 -27.88 12.36 14.06
C LEU A 153 -27.25 11.01 14.43
N VAL A 154 -28.06 9.96 14.58
CA VAL A 154 -27.63 8.59 14.92
C VAL A 154 -27.48 7.64 13.72
N TRP A 155 -27.40 8.17 12.48
CA TRP A 155 -27.29 7.32 11.29
C TRP A 155 -25.90 6.66 11.18
N ALA A 156 -25.82 5.33 11.21
CA ALA A 156 -24.58 4.59 11.39
C ALA A 156 -23.57 4.80 10.25
N THR A 157 -24.03 4.94 9.01
CA THR A 157 -23.14 5.06 7.84
C THR A 157 -22.55 6.46 7.66
N SER A 158 -23.21 7.50 8.21
CA SER A 158 -22.71 8.87 8.19
C SER A 158 -21.37 8.94 8.93
N SER A 159 -20.34 9.46 8.27
CA SER A 159 -18.95 9.48 8.76
C SER A 159 -18.30 10.86 8.66
N GLN A 160 -18.98 11.83 8.04
CA GLN A 160 -18.56 13.23 7.94
C GLN A 160 -19.69 14.14 8.42
N LEU A 161 -19.33 15.19 9.15
CA LEU A 161 -20.22 16.23 9.67
C LEU A 161 -19.66 17.61 9.30
N GLY A 162 -20.54 18.53 8.89
CA GLY A 162 -20.25 19.95 8.89
C GLY A 162 -21.48 20.73 9.29
N CYS A 163 -21.32 21.79 10.07
CA CYS A 163 -22.44 22.61 10.55
C CYS A 163 -22.18 24.10 10.28
N GLY A 164 -23.26 24.87 10.23
CA GLY A 164 -23.26 26.32 10.06
C GLY A 164 -24.45 26.96 10.75
N ARG A 165 -24.38 28.26 11.00
CA ARG A 165 -25.47 29.03 11.61
C ARG A 165 -25.60 30.43 11.01
N HIS A 166 -26.80 31.00 11.03
CA HIS A 166 -27.02 32.34 10.48
C HIS A 166 -28.10 33.10 11.24
N LEU A 167 -27.91 34.41 11.41
CA LEU A 167 -28.88 35.29 12.04
C LEU A 167 -29.77 35.92 10.97
N CYS A 168 -31.00 35.42 10.88
CA CYS A 168 -32.02 35.80 9.93
C CYS A 168 -32.83 36.99 10.46
N SER A 169 -32.86 38.08 9.70
CA SER A 169 -33.71 39.25 10.01
C SER A 169 -35.12 39.03 9.45
N ALA A 170 -36.07 38.68 10.30
CA ALA A 170 -37.47 38.43 9.92
C ALA A 170 -38.39 39.54 10.49
N GLY A 171 -38.32 40.74 9.90
CA GLY A 171 -39.05 41.91 10.40
C GLY A 171 -38.49 42.40 11.73
N GLN A 172 -39.35 42.55 12.75
CA GLN A 172 -38.94 43.02 14.09
C GLN A 172 -38.29 41.92 14.95
N THR A 173 -38.38 40.65 14.56
CA THR A 173 -37.83 39.51 15.31
C THR A 173 -36.66 38.87 14.56
N ALA A 174 -35.52 38.77 15.22
CA ALA A 174 -34.39 38.00 14.71
C ALA A 174 -34.63 36.50 14.97
N ILE A 175 -34.35 35.68 13.98
CA ILE A 175 -34.41 34.21 14.03
C ILE A 175 -33.00 33.68 13.81
N GLU A 176 -32.53 32.71 14.59
CA GLU A 176 -31.27 32.02 14.35
C GLU A 176 -31.54 30.68 13.65
N ALA A 177 -30.89 30.49 12.50
CA ALA A 177 -30.92 29.26 11.72
C ALA A 177 -29.72 28.39 12.08
N PHE A 178 -29.98 27.16 12.50
CA PHE A 178 -28.98 26.17 12.87
C PHE A 178 -29.04 25.00 11.89
N VAL A 179 -27.95 24.68 11.19
CA VAL A 179 -27.92 23.64 10.16
C VAL A 179 -26.71 22.73 10.33
N CYS A 180 -26.93 21.42 10.24
CA CYS A 180 -25.87 20.42 10.10
C CYS A 180 -26.10 19.54 8.87
N ALA A 181 -25.02 19.26 8.16
CA ALA A 181 -24.92 18.43 6.98
C ALA A 181 -24.13 17.15 7.30
N TYR A 182 -24.64 16.00 6.86
CA TYR A 182 -24.09 14.67 7.15
C TYR A 182 -23.76 13.95 5.85
N SER A 183 -22.59 13.30 5.76
CA SER A 183 -22.22 12.51 4.58
C SER A 183 -21.67 11.11 4.95
N PRO A 184 -22.14 10.03 4.30
CA PRO A 184 -23.39 9.97 3.54
C PRO A 184 -24.60 10.39 4.40
N GLY A 185 -25.62 10.95 3.76
CA GLY A 185 -26.89 11.29 4.39
C GLY A 185 -27.64 10.06 4.87
N GLY A 186 -28.51 10.24 5.85
CA GLY A 186 -29.36 9.21 6.41
C GLY A 186 -30.82 9.33 6.00
N ASN A 187 -31.70 8.84 6.86
CA ASN A 187 -33.17 8.87 6.69
C ASN A 187 -33.63 8.23 5.37
N TRP A 188 -32.93 7.19 4.92
CA TRP A 188 -33.31 6.45 3.70
C TRP A 188 -34.61 5.68 3.92
N GLU A 189 -35.46 5.65 2.89
CA GLU A 189 -36.73 4.94 2.91
C GLU A 189 -36.77 3.83 1.86
N VAL A 190 -37.46 2.74 2.19
CA VAL A 190 -37.80 1.68 1.25
C VAL A 190 -39.31 1.46 1.36
N ASN A 191 -40.02 1.57 0.23
CA ASN A 191 -41.47 1.45 0.13
C ASN A 191 -42.24 2.35 1.14
N GLY A 192 -41.75 3.58 1.36
CA GLY A 192 -42.36 4.54 2.29
C GLY A 192 -42.11 4.27 3.78
N LYS A 193 -41.25 3.30 4.13
CA LYS A 193 -40.79 3.08 5.51
C LYS A 193 -39.31 3.45 5.65
N THR A 194 -39.00 4.31 6.60
CA THR A 194 -37.63 4.69 6.95
C THR A 194 -36.85 3.48 7.48
N ILE A 195 -35.63 3.28 6.99
CA ILE A 195 -34.71 2.25 7.48
C ILE A 195 -34.25 2.60 8.90
N ILE A 196 -34.09 1.57 9.74
CA ILE A 196 -33.55 1.70 11.10
C ILE A 196 -32.13 2.30 11.03
N PRO A 197 -31.83 3.39 11.78
CA PRO A 197 -30.63 4.20 11.56
C PRO A 197 -29.29 3.49 11.86
N TYR A 198 -29.29 2.43 12.65
CA TYR A 198 -28.11 1.65 13.04
C TYR A 198 -28.49 0.22 13.44
N LYS A 199 -27.55 -0.73 13.35
CA LYS A 199 -27.78 -2.12 13.79
C LYS A 199 -27.62 -2.24 15.31
N LYS A 200 -28.63 -2.81 15.97
CA LYS A 200 -28.57 -3.17 17.40
C LYS A 200 -27.52 -4.26 17.64
N GLY A 201 -26.66 -4.08 18.64
CA GLY A 201 -25.71 -5.09 19.11
C GLY A 201 -24.66 -4.51 20.07
N ALA A 202 -23.69 -5.31 20.49
CA ALA A 202 -22.61 -4.83 21.34
C ALA A 202 -21.78 -3.75 20.61
N TRP A 203 -21.31 -2.72 21.33
CA TRP A 203 -20.61 -1.59 20.72
C TRP A 203 -19.45 -2.05 19.84
N CYS A 204 -19.38 -1.53 18.62
CA CYS A 204 -18.38 -1.87 17.61
C CYS A 204 -18.37 -3.34 17.12
N SER A 205 -19.34 -4.19 17.48
CA SER A 205 -19.30 -5.62 17.10
C SER A 205 -19.55 -5.90 15.62
N LEU A 206 -19.96 -4.91 14.83
CA LEU A 206 -20.21 -4.99 13.39
C LEU A 206 -19.46 -3.90 12.59
N CYS A 207 -18.36 -3.37 13.12
CA CYS A 207 -17.48 -2.49 12.36
C CYS A 207 -16.87 -3.19 11.14
N THR A 208 -16.89 -2.54 9.97
CA THR A 208 -16.29 -3.10 8.74
C THR A 208 -14.76 -3.07 8.82
N ALA A 209 -14.07 -3.94 8.06
CA ALA A 209 -12.61 -4.08 8.11
C ALA A 209 -11.84 -2.73 8.00
N SER A 210 -12.31 -1.84 7.12
CA SER A 210 -11.79 -0.47 6.90
C SER A 210 -11.94 0.49 8.09
N VAL A 211 -12.89 0.24 9.00
CA VAL A 211 -13.10 1.01 10.24
C VAL A 211 -13.11 0.06 11.45
N SER A 212 -12.20 -0.91 11.47
CA SER A 212 -12.14 -1.98 12.47
C SER A 212 -11.62 -1.54 13.85
N GLY A 213 -11.45 -0.23 14.08
CA GLY A 213 -11.11 0.35 15.38
C GLY A 213 -12.39 0.67 16.15
N CYS A 214 -12.33 0.58 17.48
CA CYS A 214 -13.43 0.96 18.35
C CYS A 214 -13.01 2.13 19.24
N PHE A 215 -13.47 3.32 18.91
CA PHE A 215 -13.33 4.50 19.74
C PHE A 215 -14.27 4.39 20.94
N LYS A 216 -13.75 4.00 22.10
CA LYS A 216 -14.50 3.98 23.36
C LYS A 216 -14.34 5.30 24.12
N ALA A 217 -15.36 5.68 24.87
CA ALA A 217 -15.24 6.75 25.85
C ALA A 217 -14.31 6.32 27.03
N TRP A 218 -13.90 7.29 27.84
CA TRP A 218 -12.93 7.11 28.94
C TRP A 218 -13.40 6.16 30.05
N ASP A 219 -14.71 6.02 30.22
CA ASP A 219 -15.37 5.09 31.14
C ASP A 219 -15.61 3.70 30.51
N HIS A 220 -15.07 3.47 29.30
CA HIS A 220 -15.32 2.31 28.45
C HIS A 220 -16.79 2.08 28.06
N ALA A 221 -17.69 3.03 28.33
CA ALA A 221 -19.11 2.94 28.01
C ALA A 221 -19.39 3.55 26.63
N GLY A 222 -20.07 2.79 25.78
CA GLY A 222 -20.29 3.16 24.38
C GLY A 222 -19.08 2.87 23.49
N GLY A 223 -19.28 3.02 22.18
CA GLY A 223 -18.23 2.83 21.19
C GLY A 223 -18.64 3.30 19.80
N LEU A 224 -17.66 3.75 19.02
CA LEU A 224 -17.83 4.14 17.62
C LEU A 224 -16.80 3.42 16.74
N CYS A 225 -17.24 2.93 15.59
CA CYS A 225 -16.34 2.41 14.55
C CYS A 225 -15.49 3.55 13.99
N GLU A 226 -14.16 3.44 14.11
CA GLU A 226 -13.20 4.38 13.54
C GLU A 226 -12.13 3.64 12.72
N VAL A 227 -11.46 4.36 11.81
CA VAL A 227 -10.21 3.86 11.22
C VAL A 227 -9.22 3.71 12.38
N PRO A 228 -8.65 2.51 12.65
CA PRO A 228 -7.70 2.36 13.73
C PRO A 228 -6.51 3.31 13.52
N ARG A 229 -6.09 4.06 14.55
CA ARG A 229 -4.89 4.91 14.49
C ARG A 229 -3.63 4.17 14.02
N ASN A 230 -3.63 2.85 14.22
CA ASN A 230 -2.66 1.91 13.68
C ASN A 230 -3.44 0.72 13.06
N PRO A 231 -3.79 0.77 11.76
CA PRO A 231 -4.57 -0.29 11.11
C PRO A 231 -3.79 -1.61 11.02
N CYS A 232 -2.45 -1.55 11.10
CA CYS A 232 -1.57 -2.70 11.08
C CYS A 232 -1.56 -3.52 12.38
N ARG A 233 -2.16 -2.99 13.47
CA ARG A 233 -2.21 -3.64 14.80
C ARG A 233 -0.85 -4.12 15.34
N MET A 234 0.25 -3.48 14.90
CA MET A 234 1.62 -3.82 15.27
C MET A 234 2.44 -2.55 15.53
N SER A 235 3.39 -2.60 16.46
CA SER A 235 4.29 -1.47 16.74
C SER A 235 5.74 -1.88 16.51
N CYS A 236 6.54 -0.94 16.01
CA CYS A 236 7.97 -1.13 15.85
C CYS A 236 8.66 -0.85 17.19
N GLN A 237 9.58 -1.73 17.57
CA GLN A 237 10.46 -1.56 18.73
C GLN A 237 11.69 -0.73 18.36
N ASN A 238 12.52 -0.40 19.35
CA ASN A 238 13.83 0.22 19.18
C ASN A 238 13.81 1.46 18.27
N HIS A 239 12.80 2.32 18.39
CA HIS A 239 12.58 3.53 17.58
C HIS A 239 12.37 3.32 16.06
N GLY A 240 12.04 2.09 15.64
CA GLY A 240 11.59 1.83 14.27
C GLY A 240 10.33 2.64 13.91
N ARG A 241 10.19 2.99 12.63
CA ARG A 241 9.04 3.76 12.11
C ARG A 241 8.11 2.84 11.35
N LEU A 242 6.85 2.75 11.80
CA LEU A 242 5.83 1.95 11.11
C LEU A 242 5.39 2.66 9.83
N ASN A 243 5.57 2.02 8.68
CA ASN A 243 4.88 2.41 7.48
C ASN A 243 3.45 1.86 7.53
N ILE A 244 2.48 2.75 7.78
CA ILE A 244 1.06 2.40 7.92
C ILE A 244 0.46 1.88 6.61
N SER A 245 1.01 2.23 5.45
CA SER A 245 0.49 1.79 4.15
C SER A 245 0.88 0.35 3.79
N THR A 246 2.07 -0.10 4.20
CA THR A 246 2.59 -1.45 3.92
C THR A 246 2.62 -2.36 5.14
N CYS A 247 2.31 -1.83 6.33
CA CYS A 247 2.42 -2.52 7.62
C CYS A 247 3.82 -3.12 7.88
N HIS A 248 4.85 -2.41 7.46
CA HIS A 248 6.25 -2.76 7.63
C HIS A 248 6.98 -1.76 8.54
N CYS A 249 7.91 -2.25 9.37
CA CYS A 249 8.75 -1.41 10.22
C CYS A 249 10.05 -1.02 9.51
N HIS A 250 10.29 0.29 9.35
CA HIS A 250 11.61 0.80 8.98
C HIS A 250 12.48 0.88 10.22
N CYS A 251 13.48 0.01 10.33
CA CYS A 251 14.36 -0.08 11.47
C CYS A 251 15.50 0.94 11.39
N PRO A 252 15.95 1.51 12.53
CA PRO A 252 17.16 2.31 12.54
C PRO A 252 18.39 1.40 12.34
N PRO A 253 19.54 1.97 11.92
CA PRO A 253 20.78 1.21 11.73
C PRO A 253 21.15 0.38 12.95
N GLY A 254 21.61 -0.86 12.71
CA GLY A 254 21.89 -1.82 13.78
C GLY A 254 20.67 -2.51 14.39
N TYR A 255 19.47 -2.39 13.80
CA TYR A 255 18.30 -3.18 14.18
C TYR A 255 17.60 -3.81 12.95
N THR A 256 17.10 -5.04 13.10
CA THR A 256 16.37 -5.78 12.07
C THR A 256 15.22 -6.62 12.67
N GLY A 257 14.57 -7.40 11.83
CA GLY A 257 13.37 -8.19 12.14
C GLY A 257 12.08 -7.40 11.94
N ARG A 258 10.96 -8.13 11.82
CA ARG A 258 9.62 -7.58 11.47
C ARG A 258 9.17 -6.38 12.31
N TYR A 259 9.61 -6.30 13.56
CA TYR A 259 9.30 -5.21 14.50
C TYR A 259 10.55 -4.46 14.95
N CYS A 260 11.68 -4.57 14.26
CA CYS A 260 12.98 -4.02 14.66
C CYS A 260 13.49 -4.54 16.02
N GLN A 261 13.04 -5.72 16.43
CA GLN A 261 13.32 -6.30 17.75
C GLN A 261 14.73 -6.92 17.87
N VAL A 262 15.38 -7.25 16.74
CA VAL A 262 16.69 -7.89 16.73
C VAL A 262 17.76 -6.82 16.63
N ARG A 263 18.67 -6.74 17.62
CA ARG A 263 19.84 -5.84 17.56
C ARG A 263 20.98 -6.52 16.82
N CYS A 264 21.45 -5.86 15.77
CA CYS A 264 22.59 -6.27 14.97
C CYS A 264 23.86 -5.54 15.42
N SER A 265 24.83 -6.30 15.94
CA SER A 265 26.08 -5.76 16.49
C SER A 265 27.30 -6.64 16.13
N LEU A 266 27.26 -7.30 14.98
CA LEU A 266 28.36 -8.12 14.47
C LEU A 266 29.36 -7.24 13.70
N GLN A 267 30.64 -7.38 14.01
CA GLN A 267 31.73 -6.87 13.19
C GLN A 267 32.24 -7.99 12.29
N CYS A 268 32.45 -7.67 11.01
CA CYS A 268 32.98 -8.61 10.02
C CYS A 268 34.47 -8.33 9.84
N VAL A 269 35.31 -9.33 10.09
CA VAL A 269 36.78 -9.20 10.06
C VAL A 269 37.29 -9.21 8.62
N HIS A 270 36.84 -10.18 7.82
CA HIS A 270 37.17 -10.31 6.39
C HIS A 270 35.89 -10.47 5.58
N GLY A 271 35.17 -9.37 5.40
CA GLY A 271 33.92 -9.33 4.68
C GLY A 271 33.14 -8.07 4.99
N ARG A 272 31.91 -7.99 4.48
CA ARG A 272 31.00 -6.87 4.73
C ARG A 272 29.80 -7.28 5.58
N PHE A 273 29.37 -6.39 6.46
CA PHE A 273 28.15 -6.58 7.22
C PHE A 273 26.93 -6.36 6.32
N ARG A 274 25.92 -7.24 6.43
CA ARG A 274 24.63 -7.11 5.75
C ARG A 274 23.54 -6.88 6.78
N GLU A 275 23.12 -5.62 6.89
CA GLU A 275 22.17 -5.16 7.91
C GLU A 275 20.84 -5.92 7.91
N GLU A 276 20.30 -6.20 6.71
CA GLU A 276 19.03 -6.92 6.51
C GLU A 276 19.02 -8.29 7.22
N GLU A 277 20.06 -9.09 7.00
CA GLU A 277 20.18 -10.48 7.45
C GLU A 277 20.92 -10.62 8.79
N CYS A 278 21.36 -9.50 9.38
CA CYS A 278 22.18 -9.49 10.59
C CYS A 278 23.46 -10.33 10.47
N SER A 279 24.04 -10.45 9.27
CA SER A 279 25.06 -11.46 8.94
C SER A 279 26.30 -10.81 8.31
N CYS A 280 27.44 -11.50 8.41
CA CYS A 280 28.64 -11.14 7.66
C CYS A 280 28.71 -11.91 6.35
N VAL A 281 28.82 -11.19 5.23
CA VAL A 281 29.12 -11.75 3.92
C VAL A 281 30.63 -11.79 3.78
N CYS A 282 31.21 -12.98 3.91
CA CYS A 282 32.65 -13.17 3.97
C CYS A 282 33.34 -13.01 2.62
N ASP A 283 34.57 -12.49 2.67
CA ASP A 283 35.49 -12.49 1.54
C ASP A 283 35.93 -13.93 1.22
N ILE A 284 36.33 -14.16 -0.04
CA ILE A 284 36.73 -15.49 -0.52
C ILE A 284 37.93 -15.98 0.31
N GLY A 285 37.81 -17.19 0.88
CA GLY A 285 38.80 -17.76 1.79
C GLY A 285 38.49 -17.54 3.28
N TYR A 286 37.40 -16.84 3.63
CA TYR A 286 36.99 -16.60 5.02
C TYR A 286 35.56 -17.08 5.31
N GLY A 287 35.28 -17.36 6.58
CA GLY A 287 34.04 -17.96 7.05
C GLY A 287 33.83 -17.81 8.56
N GLY A 288 32.73 -18.39 9.05
CA GLY A 288 32.21 -18.14 10.40
C GLY A 288 31.39 -16.84 10.49
N ALA A 289 30.61 -16.67 11.55
CA ALA A 289 29.62 -15.58 11.68
C ALA A 289 30.19 -14.15 11.60
N GLN A 290 31.49 -13.99 11.88
CA GLN A 290 32.24 -12.73 11.80
C GLN A 290 33.29 -12.74 10.67
N CYS A 291 33.36 -13.78 9.84
CA CYS A 291 34.40 -13.95 8.81
C CYS A 291 35.84 -13.91 9.35
N ALA A 292 36.03 -14.29 10.60
CA ALA A 292 37.34 -14.36 11.24
C ALA A 292 38.13 -15.63 10.86
N THR A 293 37.42 -16.72 10.49
CA THR A 293 38.03 -18.03 10.25
C THR A 293 38.47 -18.15 8.80
N LYS A 294 39.77 -18.34 8.56
CA LYS A 294 40.28 -18.68 7.23
C LYS A 294 39.87 -20.12 6.88
N VAL A 295 39.10 -20.31 5.82
CA VAL A 295 38.54 -21.59 5.39
C VAL A 295 39.22 -22.08 4.12
N HIS A 296 39.58 -23.36 4.09
CA HIS A 296 40.20 -23.97 2.91
C HIS A 296 39.13 -24.50 1.93
N PHE A 297 39.49 -24.53 0.66
CA PHE A 297 38.59 -24.86 -0.44
C PHE A 297 38.15 -26.35 -0.40
N PRO A 298 36.87 -26.71 -0.65
CA PRO A 298 35.69 -25.88 -0.85
C PRO A 298 34.85 -25.74 0.44
N PHE A 299 35.15 -24.71 1.22
CA PHE A 299 34.19 -23.79 1.83
C PHE A 299 32.87 -24.36 2.44
N HIS A 300 32.93 -25.43 3.25
CA HIS A 300 31.90 -25.86 4.21
C HIS A 300 30.43 -26.05 3.76
N THR A 301 30.07 -25.85 2.49
CA THR A 301 28.68 -25.88 2.01
C THR A 301 28.59 -26.72 0.74
N CYS A 302 28.96 -28.00 0.88
CA CYS A 302 28.76 -28.99 -0.16
C CYS A 302 27.58 -29.88 0.23
N ASP A 303 26.46 -29.72 -0.47
CA ASP A 303 25.21 -30.39 -0.17
C ASP A 303 25.23 -31.86 -0.61
N LEU A 304 25.91 -32.12 -1.74
CA LEU A 304 26.08 -33.43 -2.33
C LEU A 304 27.42 -33.50 -3.08
N ARG A 305 28.09 -34.66 -3.05
CA ARG A 305 29.24 -34.94 -3.92
C ARG A 305 28.93 -36.10 -4.86
N ILE A 306 29.24 -35.95 -6.14
CA ILE A 306 29.12 -37.00 -7.16
C ILE A 306 30.43 -37.03 -7.94
N ASP A 307 31.13 -38.17 -7.94
CA ASP A 307 32.37 -38.39 -8.72
C ASP A 307 33.47 -37.33 -8.53
N GLY A 308 33.55 -36.77 -7.32
CA GLY A 308 34.52 -35.74 -6.94
C GLY A 308 33.98 -34.32 -7.04
N ASP A 309 32.99 -34.09 -7.90
CA ASP A 309 32.33 -32.80 -8.05
C ASP A 309 31.41 -32.49 -6.88
N CYS A 310 31.44 -31.24 -6.44
CA CYS A 310 30.57 -30.74 -5.39
C CYS A 310 29.36 -30.04 -6.00
N PHE A 311 28.17 -30.42 -5.55
CA PHE A 311 26.89 -29.78 -5.90
C PHE A 311 26.35 -29.05 -4.67
N MET A 312 25.88 -27.82 -4.87
CA MET A 312 25.25 -26.98 -3.85
C MET A 312 23.95 -26.40 -4.41
N VAL A 313 22.88 -26.49 -3.63
CA VAL A 313 21.52 -26.10 -3.96
C VAL A 313 21.23 -24.76 -3.29
N SER A 314 20.85 -23.74 -4.07
CA SER A 314 20.54 -22.42 -3.50
C SER A 314 19.32 -22.48 -2.57
N SER A 315 19.33 -21.71 -1.49
CA SER A 315 18.15 -21.45 -0.66
C SER A 315 17.23 -20.37 -1.27
N GLU A 316 17.83 -19.42 -1.98
CA GLU A 316 17.15 -18.33 -2.71
C GLU A 316 16.79 -18.72 -4.15
N ALA A 317 15.74 -18.07 -4.69
CA ALA A 317 15.36 -18.16 -6.10
C ALA A 317 15.86 -16.96 -6.92
N ASP A 318 16.25 -17.18 -8.18
CA ASP A 318 16.63 -16.11 -9.09
C ASP A 318 16.41 -16.46 -10.57
N THR A 319 16.47 -15.45 -11.44
CA THR A 319 16.45 -15.63 -12.90
C THR A 319 17.68 -16.39 -13.38
N TYR A 320 17.58 -17.13 -14.49
CA TYR A 320 18.65 -18.00 -14.99
C TYR A 320 20.01 -17.29 -15.07
N TYR A 321 20.05 -16.10 -15.68
CA TYR A 321 21.29 -15.35 -15.88
C TYR A 321 21.89 -14.84 -14.56
N ARG A 322 21.06 -14.50 -13.56
CA ARG A 322 21.53 -14.13 -12.22
C ARG A 322 22.02 -15.34 -11.43
N ALA A 323 21.29 -16.46 -11.47
CA ALA A 323 21.72 -17.74 -10.90
C ALA A 323 23.09 -18.17 -11.46
N ARG A 324 23.28 -18.08 -12.78
CA ARG A 324 24.57 -18.33 -13.45
C ARG A 324 25.68 -17.43 -12.90
N MET A 325 25.46 -16.11 -12.84
CA MET A 325 26.44 -15.17 -12.28
C MET A 325 26.75 -15.46 -10.81
N LYS A 326 25.78 -15.91 -10.02
CA LYS A 326 25.96 -16.26 -8.61
C LYS A 326 26.81 -17.52 -8.43
N CYS A 327 26.61 -18.57 -9.23
CA CYS A 327 27.53 -19.72 -9.23
C CYS A 327 28.95 -19.33 -9.67
N GLN A 328 29.07 -18.50 -10.73
CA GLN A 328 30.37 -18.01 -11.22
C GLN A 328 31.13 -17.20 -10.17
N ARG A 329 30.45 -16.31 -9.43
CA ARG A 329 31.05 -15.55 -8.32
C ARG A 329 31.53 -16.42 -7.15
N LYS A 330 31.00 -17.64 -7.00
CA LYS A 330 31.45 -18.62 -6.02
C LYS A 330 32.57 -19.54 -6.54
N GLY A 331 33.05 -19.34 -7.78
CA GLY A 331 34.07 -20.19 -8.42
C GLY A 331 33.51 -21.48 -9.05
N GLY A 332 32.20 -21.55 -9.31
CA GLY A 332 31.54 -22.69 -9.92
C GLY A 332 30.74 -22.34 -11.18
N VAL A 333 29.98 -23.31 -11.68
CA VAL A 333 29.04 -23.14 -12.80
C VAL A 333 27.65 -23.63 -12.41
N LEU A 334 26.61 -23.36 -13.20
CA LEU A 334 25.33 -24.08 -13.04
C LEU A 334 25.54 -25.56 -13.41
N ALA A 335 24.88 -26.45 -12.66
CA ALA A 335 25.11 -27.89 -12.72
C ALA A 335 24.98 -28.50 -14.13
N GLN A 336 25.95 -29.34 -14.50
CA GLN A 336 26.00 -30.06 -15.77
C GLN A 336 25.65 -31.54 -15.54
N ILE A 337 24.48 -31.97 -15.99
CA ILE A 337 24.01 -33.35 -15.81
C ILE A 337 24.41 -34.16 -17.04
N LYS A 338 25.64 -34.71 -17.01
CA LYS A 338 26.24 -35.41 -18.16
C LYS A 338 25.94 -36.92 -18.23
N SER A 339 25.23 -37.50 -17.25
CA SER A 339 24.88 -38.93 -17.21
C SER A 339 23.64 -39.23 -16.35
N GLN A 340 23.01 -40.40 -16.58
CA GLN A 340 21.89 -40.91 -15.78
C GLN A 340 22.21 -40.98 -14.28
N LYS A 341 23.42 -41.43 -13.91
CA LYS A 341 23.87 -41.48 -12.51
C LYS A 341 23.81 -40.10 -11.82
N VAL A 342 24.22 -39.04 -12.51
CA VAL A 342 24.16 -37.67 -11.97
C VAL A 342 22.70 -37.22 -11.83
N GLN A 343 21.85 -37.53 -12.81
CA GLN A 343 20.41 -37.25 -12.78
C GLN A 343 19.73 -37.92 -11.58
N ASP A 344 19.91 -39.23 -11.40
CA ASP A 344 19.23 -40.03 -10.37
C ASP A 344 19.61 -39.58 -8.95
N ILE A 345 20.90 -39.36 -8.69
CA ILE A 345 21.38 -38.94 -7.36
C ILE A 345 20.91 -37.51 -7.05
N LEU A 346 20.92 -36.59 -8.03
CA LEU A 346 20.38 -35.24 -7.84
C LEU A 346 18.86 -35.29 -7.59
N ALA A 347 18.08 -36.02 -8.38
CA ALA A 347 16.64 -36.15 -8.19
C ALA A 347 16.29 -36.73 -6.80
N PHE A 348 17.00 -37.77 -6.36
CA PHE A 348 16.86 -38.33 -5.02
C PHE A 348 17.21 -37.34 -3.91
N TYR A 349 18.30 -36.58 -4.06
CA TYR A 349 18.72 -35.59 -3.08
C TYR A 349 17.71 -34.43 -2.98
N LEU A 350 17.29 -33.87 -4.12
CA LEU A 350 16.31 -32.78 -4.20
C LEU A 350 14.94 -33.20 -3.64
N GLY A 351 14.51 -34.45 -3.87
CA GLY A 351 13.28 -34.99 -3.28
C GLY A 351 13.33 -35.11 -1.75
N ARG A 352 14.51 -35.31 -1.15
CA ARG A 352 14.68 -35.33 0.32
C ARG A 352 14.87 -33.93 0.91
N LEU A 353 15.29 -32.96 0.10
CA LEU A 353 15.41 -31.56 0.49
C LEU A 353 14.05 -30.86 0.74
N GLU A 354 12.94 -31.40 0.22
CA GLU A 354 11.60 -30.83 0.48
C GLU A 354 11.15 -30.94 1.93
N THR A 355 11.69 -31.89 2.72
CA THR A 355 11.27 -32.09 4.13
C THR A 355 12.04 -31.23 5.14
N THR A 356 13.02 -30.43 4.68
CA THR A 356 13.99 -29.75 5.58
C THR A 356 14.35 -28.31 5.20
N ASN A 357 13.95 -27.79 4.04
CA ASN A 357 14.41 -26.47 3.58
C ASN A 357 13.60 -25.28 4.13
N GLU A 358 14.28 -24.42 4.87
CA GLU A 358 13.92 -23.01 5.03
C GLU A 358 14.09 -22.28 3.69
N VAL A 359 12.99 -22.08 2.95
CA VAL A 359 13.01 -21.24 1.75
C VAL A 359 12.98 -19.77 2.19
N ILE A 360 14.05 -19.03 1.91
CA ILE A 360 14.23 -17.63 2.35
C ILE A 360 13.25 -16.67 1.62
N ASP A 361 12.79 -17.07 0.42
CA ASP A 361 11.86 -16.32 -0.42
C ASP A 361 10.50 -17.07 -0.45
N SER A 362 9.56 -16.67 0.42
CA SER A 362 8.27 -17.38 0.60
C SER A 362 7.32 -17.26 -0.59
N ASP A 363 7.59 -16.35 -1.51
CA ASP A 363 6.73 -16.05 -2.67
C ASP A 363 6.99 -17.02 -3.84
N PHE A 364 7.55 -18.21 -3.56
CA PHE A 364 8.10 -19.11 -4.57
C PHE A 364 7.33 -20.42 -4.77
N GLU A 365 6.42 -20.43 -5.75
CA GLU A 365 5.50 -21.55 -6.02
C GLU A 365 6.12 -22.76 -6.73
N THR A 366 7.16 -22.59 -7.57
CA THR A 366 7.54 -23.62 -8.55
C THR A 366 8.23 -24.86 -7.97
N ARG A 367 8.98 -24.70 -6.87
CA ARG A 367 9.94 -25.70 -6.34
C ARG A 367 11.02 -26.21 -7.33
N ASN A 368 11.15 -25.58 -8.50
CA ASN A 368 12.05 -26.03 -9.57
C ASN A 368 13.48 -25.52 -9.38
N PHE A 369 14.42 -26.13 -10.12
CA PHE A 369 15.86 -25.83 -10.04
C PHE A 369 16.51 -25.56 -11.40
N TRP A 370 17.16 -24.41 -11.58
CA TRP A 370 17.96 -24.12 -12.78
C TRP A 370 19.21 -25.00 -12.87
N ILE A 371 19.46 -25.54 -14.07
CA ILE A 371 20.68 -26.28 -14.45
C ILE A 371 21.43 -25.58 -15.60
N GLY A 372 22.64 -26.04 -15.93
CA GLY A 372 23.55 -25.36 -16.85
C GLY A 372 23.22 -25.42 -18.34
N LEU A 373 22.00 -25.76 -18.76
CA LEU A 373 21.64 -26.02 -20.17
C LEU A 373 20.76 -24.91 -20.78
N THR A 374 21.06 -24.49 -22.02
CA THR A 374 20.27 -23.49 -22.77
C THR A 374 20.23 -23.80 -24.26
N TYR A 375 19.15 -23.44 -24.96
CA TYR A 375 19.08 -23.50 -26.42
C TYR A 375 19.86 -22.34 -27.08
N LYS A 376 20.60 -22.64 -28.16
CA LYS A 376 21.40 -21.67 -28.93
C LYS A 376 20.93 -21.61 -30.38
N THR A 377 20.11 -20.61 -30.70
CA THR A 377 19.57 -20.35 -32.05
C THR A 377 20.65 -20.36 -33.14
N ALA A 378 21.77 -19.65 -32.94
CA ALA A 378 22.88 -19.57 -33.90
C ALA A 378 23.62 -20.91 -34.16
N LYS A 379 23.30 -21.98 -33.41
CA LYS A 379 23.86 -23.32 -33.60
C LYS A 379 22.79 -24.41 -33.66
N ASP A 380 21.51 -24.03 -33.72
CA ASP A 380 20.33 -24.91 -33.67
C ASP A 380 20.48 -26.11 -32.70
N SER A 381 20.92 -25.83 -31.47
CA SER A 381 21.23 -26.90 -30.50
C SER A 381 21.20 -26.40 -29.06
N PHE A 382 20.81 -27.28 -28.13
CA PHE A 382 21.06 -27.07 -26.70
C PHE A 382 22.56 -27.17 -26.40
N ARG A 383 23.05 -26.39 -25.43
CA ARG A 383 24.47 -26.37 -25.02
C ARG A 383 24.62 -26.05 -23.54
N TRP A 384 25.60 -26.71 -22.91
CA TRP A 384 25.98 -26.46 -21.53
C TRP A 384 26.58 -25.05 -21.36
N ALA A 385 26.61 -24.53 -20.13
CA ALA A 385 27.13 -23.21 -19.79
C ALA A 385 28.63 -23.03 -20.08
N THR A 386 29.34 -24.15 -20.27
CA THR A 386 30.74 -24.30 -20.72
C THR A 386 30.90 -24.22 -22.25
N GLY A 387 29.82 -24.41 -23.02
CA GLY A 387 29.79 -24.38 -24.49
C GLY A 387 29.64 -25.75 -25.17
N GLU A 388 29.81 -26.84 -24.40
CA GLU A 388 29.72 -28.23 -24.86
C GLU A 388 28.31 -28.61 -25.35
N HIS A 389 28.24 -29.62 -26.22
CA HIS A 389 26.99 -30.23 -26.67
C HIS A 389 26.46 -31.24 -25.64
N GLN A 390 25.14 -31.42 -25.56
CA GLN A 390 24.50 -32.40 -24.68
C GLN A 390 24.54 -33.80 -25.30
N ALA A 391 25.23 -34.73 -24.65
CA ALA A 391 25.30 -36.15 -25.05
C ALA A 391 24.26 -37.04 -24.32
N PHE A 392 23.66 -36.51 -23.25
CA PHE A 392 22.64 -37.15 -22.42
C PHE A 392 21.43 -36.20 -22.29
N THR A 393 20.23 -36.76 -22.10
CA THR A 393 18.98 -36.00 -21.97
C THR A 393 18.02 -36.68 -21.01
N SER A 394 17.26 -35.89 -20.23
CA SER A 394 16.22 -36.37 -19.31
C SER A 394 15.00 -35.44 -19.32
N PHE A 395 14.62 -34.89 -20.48
CA PHE A 395 13.40 -34.10 -20.64
C PHE A 395 12.15 -34.90 -20.24
N ALA A 396 11.20 -34.22 -19.59
CA ALA A 396 9.91 -34.78 -19.21
C ALA A 396 9.06 -35.14 -20.44
N PHE A 397 8.02 -35.95 -20.25
CA PHE A 397 7.11 -36.31 -21.34
C PHE A 397 6.47 -35.05 -21.95
N GLY A 398 6.62 -34.89 -23.27
CA GLY A 398 6.17 -33.71 -24.02
C GLY A 398 7.18 -32.56 -24.11
N GLN A 399 8.31 -32.63 -23.40
CA GLN A 399 9.34 -31.58 -23.38
C GLN A 399 10.55 -31.92 -24.29
N PRO A 400 11.27 -30.92 -24.82
CA PRO A 400 11.00 -29.48 -24.74
C PRO A 400 9.84 -29.04 -25.66
N ASP A 401 8.91 -28.25 -25.12
CA ASP A 401 7.71 -27.76 -25.84
C ASP A 401 7.83 -26.31 -26.37
N ASN A 402 8.92 -25.61 -26.04
CA ASN A 402 9.18 -24.21 -26.42
C ASN A 402 8.07 -23.21 -26.03
N HIS A 403 7.28 -23.53 -25.00
CA HIS A 403 6.19 -22.71 -24.42
C HIS A 403 5.21 -22.11 -25.46
N GLY A 404 4.82 -22.94 -26.44
CA GLY A 404 3.58 -22.77 -27.20
C GLY A 404 3.60 -21.89 -28.47
N LEU A 405 4.74 -21.32 -28.88
CA LEU A 405 4.84 -20.56 -30.15
C LEU A 405 6.15 -20.84 -30.91
N VAL A 406 6.17 -22.01 -31.57
CA VAL A 406 7.29 -22.60 -32.34
C VAL A 406 7.97 -21.62 -33.33
N TRP A 407 7.26 -20.63 -33.86
CA TRP A 407 7.81 -19.65 -34.82
C TRP A 407 8.21 -18.29 -34.25
N LEU A 408 7.75 -17.90 -33.06
CA LEU A 408 7.98 -16.55 -32.52
C LEU A 408 9.14 -16.50 -31.51
N SER A 409 9.35 -17.56 -30.71
CA SER A 409 10.46 -17.60 -29.74
C SER A 409 11.83 -17.58 -30.40
N ALA A 410 12.02 -18.37 -31.47
CA ALA A 410 13.23 -18.39 -32.29
C ALA A 410 13.49 -17.04 -32.98
N ALA A 411 12.44 -16.41 -33.54
CA ALA A 411 12.54 -15.12 -34.23
C ALA A 411 12.79 -13.93 -33.28
N MET A 412 12.29 -13.98 -32.05
CA MET A 412 12.44 -12.91 -31.05
C MET A 412 13.67 -13.07 -30.14
N GLY A 413 14.49 -14.10 -30.34
CA GLY A 413 15.70 -14.33 -29.55
C GLY A 413 15.44 -14.67 -28.07
N PHE A 414 14.23 -15.08 -27.72
CA PHE A 414 13.92 -15.58 -26.39
C PHE A 414 14.47 -17.00 -26.25
N GLY A 415 15.75 -17.09 -25.86
CA GLY A 415 16.39 -18.37 -25.59
C GLY A 415 15.67 -19.11 -24.45
N ASN A 416 15.50 -20.42 -24.64
CA ASN A 416 14.91 -21.29 -23.62
C ASN A 416 16.00 -21.82 -22.69
N CYS A 417 15.72 -21.75 -21.39
CA CYS A 417 16.59 -22.19 -20.30
C CYS A 417 16.01 -23.44 -19.65
N VAL A 418 16.85 -24.38 -19.22
CA VAL A 418 16.38 -25.68 -18.73
C VAL A 418 16.36 -25.75 -17.21
N GLU A 419 15.23 -26.19 -16.66
CA GLU A 419 15.00 -26.42 -15.22
C GLU A 419 14.77 -27.91 -14.93
N LEU A 420 15.11 -28.36 -13.73
CA LEU A 420 14.59 -29.60 -13.13
C LEU A 420 13.22 -29.29 -12.53
N GLN A 421 12.19 -29.98 -13.01
CA GLN A 421 10.82 -29.73 -12.61
C GLN A 421 10.40 -30.66 -11.46
N ALA A 422 10.12 -30.12 -10.27
CA ALA A 422 9.78 -30.91 -9.08
C ALA A 422 8.53 -31.77 -9.30
N SER A 423 7.48 -31.20 -9.91
CA SER A 423 6.24 -31.90 -10.25
C SER A 423 6.39 -33.02 -11.29
N ALA A 424 7.53 -33.10 -11.98
CA ALA A 424 7.85 -34.14 -12.96
C ALA A 424 8.99 -35.07 -12.47
N ALA A 425 9.12 -35.25 -11.16
CA ALA A 425 10.18 -36.04 -10.51
C ALA A 425 11.61 -35.59 -10.89
N PHE A 426 11.80 -34.27 -11.03
CA PHE A 426 13.04 -33.61 -11.45
C PHE A 426 13.52 -33.97 -12.86
N ASN A 427 12.64 -34.46 -13.73
CA ASN A 427 12.88 -34.45 -15.18
C ASN A 427 12.95 -33.01 -15.72
N TRP A 428 13.56 -32.85 -16.88
CA TRP A 428 13.90 -31.52 -17.40
C TRP A 428 12.73 -30.89 -18.14
N ASN A 429 12.57 -29.58 -17.96
CA ASN A 429 11.59 -28.76 -18.65
C ASN A 429 12.31 -27.56 -19.29
N ASP A 430 11.87 -27.10 -20.47
CA ASP A 430 12.36 -25.84 -21.03
C ASP A 430 11.45 -24.67 -20.66
N GLN A 431 12.05 -23.59 -20.19
CA GLN A 431 11.34 -22.51 -19.51
C GLN A 431 11.96 -21.16 -19.84
N ARG A 432 11.13 -20.12 -19.76
CA ARG A 432 11.53 -18.72 -19.96
C ARG A 432 12.63 -18.37 -18.95
N CYS A 433 13.81 -17.96 -19.43
CA CYS A 433 14.96 -17.61 -18.57
C CYS A 433 14.71 -16.47 -17.55
N LYS A 434 13.60 -15.74 -17.69
CA LYS A 434 13.12 -14.69 -16.77
C LYS A 434 12.34 -15.24 -15.57
N THR A 435 11.87 -16.49 -15.63
CA THR A 435 11.31 -17.18 -14.46
C THR A 435 12.39 -17.20 -13.37
N ARG A 436 11.99 -16.91 -12.14
CA ARG A 436 12.87 -17.12 -10.97
C ARG A 436 12.74 -18.61 -10.59
N ASN A 437 13.82 -19.25 -10.18
CA ASN A 437 13.81 -20.59 -9.60
C ASN A 437 14.99 -20.71 -8.64
N ARG A 438 14.97 -21.70 -7.75
CA ARG A 438 16.21 -22.14 -7.07
C ARG A 438 17.20 -22.64 -8.13
N TYR A 439 18.46 -22.83 -7.78
CA TYR A 439 19.50 -23.17 -8.75
C TYR A 439 20.60 -24.04 -8.12
N ILE A 440 21.22 -24.89 -8.93
CA ILE A 440 22.26 -25.81 -8.46
C ILE A 440 23.60 -25.36 -9.03
N CYS A 441 24.54 -25.03 -8.15
CA CYS A 441 25.92 -24.77 -8.52
C CYS A 441 26.75 -26.06 -8.44
N GLN A 442 27.62 -26.27 -9.41
CA GLN A 442 28.61 -27.34 -9.47
C GLN A 442 30.02 -26.73 -9.37
N PHE A 443 30.87 -27.34 -8.55
CA PHE A 443 32.27 -27.00 -8.36
C PHE A 443 33.11 -28.25 -8.67
N ALA A 444 33.98 -28.14 -9.66
CA ALA A 444 34.88 -29.19 -10.14
C ALA A 444 36.30 -28.65 -10.26
N GLN A 445 37.31 -29.52 -10.20
CA GLN A 445 38.73 -29.12 -10.24
C GLN A 445 39.06 -28.23 -11.46
N GLU A 446 38.48 -28.54 -12.62
CA GLU A 446 38.62 -27.78 -13.88
C GLU A 446 37.98 -26.37 -13.85
N HIS A 447 36.93 -26.17 -13.04
CA HIS A 447 36.27 -24.86 -12.91
C HIS A 447 37.10 -23.94 -12.01
N ILE A 448 37.77 -24.50 -11.01
CA ILE A 448 38.55 -23.78 -10.00
C ILE A 448 39.84 -23.22 -10.60
N SER A 449 40.51 -23.98 -11.46
CA SER A 449 41.74 -23.56 -12.13
C SER A 449 41.56 -22.37 -13.09
N ARG A 450 40.34 -22.11 -13.59
CA ARG A 450 40.04 -20.95 -14.46
C ARG A 450 39.88 -19.61 -13.72
N TRP A 451 39.96 -19.60 -12.38
CA TRP A 451 39.83 -18.40 -11.56
C TRP A 451 41.01 -18.21 -10.59
N GLY A 452 42.13 -18.90 -10.83
CA GLY A 452 43.38 -18.59 -10.16
C GLY A 452 43.91 -17.21 -10.59
N PRO A 453 44.55 -16.43 -9.70
CA PRO A 453 45.20 -15.18 -10.09
C PRO A 453 46.45 -15.49 -10.93
N GLY A 454 46.27 -15.66 -12.25
CA GLY A 454 47.33 -16.09 -13.16
C GLY A 454 46.95 -16.18 -14.65
N SER A 455 45.81 -15.63 -15.07
CA SER A 455 45.36 -15.53 -16.47
C SER A 455 44.56 -14.26 -16.72
#